data_AF-A0A645H0S9-F1
#
_entry.id   AF-A0A645H0S9-F1
#
_cell.length_a   1.000
_cell.length_b   1.000
_cell.length_c   1.000
_cell.angle_alpha   90.00
_cell.angle_beta   90.00
_cell.angle_gamma   90.00
#
_symmetry.space_group_name_H-M   'P 1'
#
loop_
_entity.id
_entity.type
_entity.pdbx_description
1 polymer ?
#
loop_
_entity_poly.entity_id
_entity_poly.type
_entity_poly.pdbx_seq_one_letter_code
_entity_poly.pdbx_strand_id
1 'polypeptide(L)'
;MGFICRNFGHKWKDCHCVQCGMTRSEGHAYHATDNPCVQICSNCGSRKATHDWEGPGCIKTCRVCGVSDGFPHRWKYQGGHVVCSVCSETKHKLVYTIQNCPVSELCCEICGKVGGTNDGTDYGCDFIKEPCLPKNGAKK
;
A
#
# COMPACT_ATOMS: atom_id res chain seq x y z
N MET A 1 14.25 -34.76 -0.57
CA MET A 1 15.61 -35.29 -0.79
C MET A 1 16.49 -34.15 -1.32
N GLY A 2 17.59 -33.79 -0.62
CA GLY A 2 18.39 -32.59 -0.96
C GLY A 2 19.86 -32.62 -0.50
N PHE A 3 20.45 -33.81 -0.38
CA PHE A 3 21.82 -33.95 0.15
C PHE A 3 22.91 -33.49 -0.84
N ILE A 4 22.70 -33.65 -2.14
CA ILE A 4 23.73 -33.32 -3.15
C ILE A 4 23.88 -31.81 -3.31
N CYS A 5 22.76 -31.06 -3.36
CA CYS A 5 22.80 -29.61 -3.55
C CYS A 5 23.36 -28.83 -2.35
N ARG A 6 23.29 -29.40 -1.14
CA ARG A 6 23.83 -28.79 0.08
C ARG A 6 25.37 -28.87 0.16
N ASN A 7 25.97 -29.90 -0.43
CA ASN A 7 27.42 -30.13 -0.40
C ASN A 7 28.15 -29.70 -1.69
N PHE A 8 27.50 -29.82 -2.85
CA PHE A 8 28.12 -29.54 -4.16
C PHE A 8 27.58 -28.27 -4.83
N GLY A 9 26.69 -27.54 -4.16
CA GLY A 9 25.99 -26.41 -4.73
C GLY A 9 24.86 -26.82 -5.68
N HIS A 10 24.00 -25.86 -6.01
CA HIS A 10 22.87 -26.09 -6.89
C HIS A 10 23.33 -26.08 -8.36
N LYS A 11 23.07 -27.19 -9.07
CA LYS A 11 23.22 -27.25 -10.53
C LYS A 11 21.95 -26.73 -11.19
N TRP A 12 21.99 -25.46 -11.59
CA TRP A 12 20.85 -24.77 -12.22
C TRP A 12 20.79 -25.05 -13.72
N LYS A 13 19.59 -25.38 -14.20
CA LYS A 13 19.24 -25.32 -15.62
C LYS A 13 18.06 -24.34 -15.72
N ASP A 14 18.33 -23.17 -16.29
CA ASP A 14 17.39 -22.03 -16.31
C ASP A 14 16.99 -21.61 -14.88
N CYS A 15 15.71 -21.73 -14.55
CA CYS A 15 15.14 -21.37 -13.25
C CYS A 15 14.96 -22.54 -12.28
N HIS A 16 15.27 -23.79 -12.67
CA HIS A 16 15.12 -24.96 -11.78
C HIS A 16 16.45 -25.71 -11.60
N CYS A 17 16.62 -26.30 -10.42
CA CYS A 17 17.75 -27.16 -10.15
C CYS A 17 17.42 -28.58 -10.61
N VAL A 18 18.20 -29.11 -11.56
CA VAL A 18 17.98 -30.46 -12.12
C VAL A 18 18.18 -31.59 -11.09
N GLN A 19 18.75 -31.28 -9.94
CA GLN A 19 19.09 -32.26 -8.89
C GLN A 19 18.09 -32.27 -7.73
N CYS A 20 17.57 -31.11 -7.33
CA CYS A 20 16.63 -31.01 -6.20
C CYS A 20 15.26 -30.46 -6.57
N GLY A 21 15.03 -30.05 -7.82
CA GLY A 21 13.77 -29.45 -8.27
C GLY A 21 13.50 -28.05 -7.72
N MET A 22 14.43 -27.48 -6.93
CA MET A 22 14.28 -26.14 -6.38
C MET A 22 14.23 -25.10 -7.50
N THR A 23 13.37 -24.09 -7.37
CA THR A 23 13.27 -22.98 -8.32
C THR A 23 13.97 -21.75 -7.74
N ARG A 24 14.78 -21.04 -8.54
CA ARG A 24 15.40 -19.75 -8.17
C ARG A 24 14.70 -18.59 -8.85
N SER A 25 14.89 -17.39 -8.33
CA SER A 25 14.31 -16.14 -8.86
C SER A 25 14.93 -15.66 -10.19
N GLU A 26 16.01 -16.27 -10.66
CA GLU A 26 16.78 -15.85 -11.83
C GLU A 26 16.76 -16.91 -12.94
N GLY A 27 16.90 -16.47 -14.20
CA GLY A 27 16.93 -17.39 -15.35
C GLY A 27 15.56 -17.95 -15.75
N HIS A 28 14.48 -17.22 -15.43
CA HIS A 28 13.14 -17.57 -15.89
C HIS A 28 12.95 -17.16 -17.36
N ALA A 29 12.57 -18.11 -18.21
CA ALA A 29 12.07 -17.84 -19.54
C ALA A 29 10.57 -17.50 -19.44
N TYR A 30 10.24 -16.22 -19.28
CA TYR A 30 8.86 -15.73 -19.21
C TYR A 30 8.28 -15.49 -20.61
N HIS A 31 7.00 -15.82 -20.80
CA HIS A 31 6.22 -15.49 -22.01
C HIS A 31 4.86 -14.93 -21.61
N ALA A 32 4.31 -14.06 -22.44
CA ALA A 32 2.99 -13.49 -22.24
C ALA A 32 1.91 -14.56 -22.36
N THR A 33 0.86 -14.45 -21.54
CA THR A 33 -0.35 -15.27 -21.64
C THR A 33 -1.46 -14.49 -22.34
N ASP A 34 -2.68 -15.05 -22.37
CA ASP A 34 -3.90 -14.34 -22.82
C ASP A 34 -4.11 -13.01 -22.09
N ASN A 35 -3.61 -12.86 -20.86
CA ASN A 35 -3.55 -11.58 -20.19
C ASN A 35 -2.18 -10.93 -20.45
N PRO A 36 -2.11 -9.84 -21.22
CA PRO A 36 -0.84 -9.20 -21.58
C PRO A 36 -0.08 -8.61 -20.37
N CYS A 37 -0.71 -8.45 -19.21
CA CYS A 37 -0.03 -8.07 -17.97
C CYS A 37 0.58 -9.25 -17.21
N VAL A 38 0.25 -10.49 -17.57
CA VAL A 38 0.71 -11.69 -16.87
C VAL A 38 1.66 -12.45 -17.76
N GLN A 39 2.86 -12.69 -17.25
CA GLN A 39 3.84 -13.55 -17.89
C GLN A 39 4.01 -14.81 -17.04
N ILE A 40 4.05 -15.96 -17.69
CA ILE A 40 4.28 -17.26 -17.03
C ILE A 40 5.60 -17.80 -17.56
N CYS A 41 6.39 -18.43 -16.68
CA CYS A 41 7.60 -19.12 -17.07
C CYS A 41 7.29 -20.57 -17.50
N SER A 42 7.66 -20.97 -18.72
CA SER A 42 7.43 -22.34 -19.25
C SER A 42 8.13 -23.40 -18.43
N ASN A 43 9.26 -23.04 -17.82
CA ASN A 43 10.11 -24.02 -17.14
C ASN A 43 9.66 -24.34 -15.72
N CYS A 44 8.94 -23.43 -15.05
CA CYS A 44 8.55 -23.61 -13.64
C CYS A 44 7.11 -23.16 -13.29
N GLY A 45 6.38 -22.59 -14.24
CA GLY A 45 5.02 -22.08 -14.02
C GLY A 45 4.92 -20.81 -13.18
N SER A 46 6.05 -20.21 -12.78
CA SER A 46 6.04 -18.97 -12.00
C SER A 46 5.39 -17.83 -12.79
N ARG A 47 4.43 -17.15 -12.16
CA ARG A 47 3.74 -15.98 -12.73
C ARG A 47 4.42 -14.68 -12.30
N LYS A 48 4.58 -13.76 -13.23
CA LYS A 48 4.98 -12.38 -12.97
C LYS A 48 3.94 -11.46 -13.59
N ALA A 49 3.29 -10.64 -12.77
CA ALA A 49 2.40 -9.59 -13.26
C ALA A 49 3.22 -8.32 -13.46
N THR A 50 3.25 -7.80 -14.68
CA THR A 50 3.84 -6.51 -15.03
C THR A 50 2.70 -5.62 -15.52
N HIS A 51 2.28 -4.70 -14.68
CA HIS A 51 1.24 -3.74 -15.01
C HIS A 51 1.87 -2.39 -15.36
N ASP A 52 1.46 -1.82 -16.50
CA ASP A 52 1.73 -0.43 -16.84
C ASP A 52 0.61 0.44 -16.29
N TRP A 53 0.84 1.04 -15.12
CA TRP A 53 -0.15 1.81 -14.38
C TRP A 53 -0.20 3.27 -14.84
N GLU A 54 -1.36 3.73 -15.29
CA GLU A 54 -1.62 5.13 -15.63
C GLU A 54 -2.90 5.62 -14.94
N GLY A 55 -2.95 6.90 -14.59
CA GLY A 55 -4.17 7.54 -14.12
C GLY A 55 -3.89 8.67 -13.14
N PRO A 56 -4.82 9.63 -13.02
CA PRO A 56 -4.73 10.69 -12.03
C PRO A 56 -5.09 10.17 -10.62
N GLY A 57 -4.44 10.70 -9.59
CA GLY A 57 -4.85 10.46 -8.21
C GLY A 57 -4.24 9.22 -7.54
N CYS A 58 -5.01 8.66 -6.60
CA CYS A 58 -4.63 7.50 -5.79
C CYS A 58 -5.19 6.18 -6.34
N ILE A 59 -5.92 6.23 -7.45
CA ILE A 59 -6.39 5.04 -8.18
C ILE A 59 -5.68 5.07 -9.53
N LYS A 60 -4.90 4.03 -9.83
CA LYS A 60 -4.31 3.89 -11.16
C LYS A 60 -4.94 2.71 -11.86
N THR A 61 -5.10 2.86 -13.16
CA THR A 61 -5.66 1.83 -14.03
C THR A 61 -4.54 1.31 -14.92
N CYS A 62 -4.48 0.00 -15.10
CA CYS A 62 -3.50 -0.57 -16.01
C CYS A 62 -3.96 -0.32 -17.46
N ARG A 63 -3.13 0.34 -18.28
CA ARG A 63 -3.45 0.62 -19.70
C ARG A 63 -3.72 -0.65 -20.51
N VAL A 64 -3.12 -1.76 -20.07
CA VAL A 64 -3.02 -3.00 -20.83
C VAL A 64 -4.16 -3.97 -20.51
N CYS A 65 -4.58 -4.09 -19.25
CA CYS A 65 -5.68 -4.99 -18.85
C CYS A 65 -6.91 -4.29 -18.24
N GLY A 66 -6.87 -2.97 -18.05
CA GLY A 66 -8.00 -2.19 -17.54
C GLY A 66 -8.31 -2.37 -16.05
N VAL A 67 -7.56 -3.20 -15.32
CA VAL A 67 -7.74 -3.34 -13.87
C VAL A 67 -7.33 -2.05 -13.16
N SER A 68 -8.11 -1.62 -12.17
CA SER A 68 -7.80 -0.47 -11.31
C SER A 68 -7.32 -0.94 -9.94
N ASP A 69 -6.26 -0.34 -9.41
CA ASP A 69 -5.73 -0.63 -8.09
C ASP A 69 -5.52 0.64 -7.26
N GLY A 70 -5.68 0.49 -5.94
CA GLY A 70 -5.56 1.57 -4.97
C GLY A 70 -4.11 1.76 -4.52
N PHE A 71 -3.54 2.91 -4.85
CA PHE A 71 -2.21 3.31 -4.40
C PHE A 71 -2.28 4.04 -3.05
N PRO A 72 -1.23 3.96 -2.23
CA PRO A 72 -1.22 4.59 -0.91
C PRO A 72 -1.43 6.11 -1.03
N HIS A 73 -2.40 6.62 -0.28
CA HIS A 73 -2.67 8.04 -0.21
C HIS A 73 -1.53 8.78 0.51
N ARG A 74 -1.13 9.93 -0.05
CA ARG A 74 -0.19 10.85 0.59
C ARG A 74 -0.96 11.91 1.38
N TRP A 75 -1.26 11.60 2.64
CA TRP A 75 -2.01 12.49 3.55
C TRP A 75 -1.15 13.65 4.05
N LYS A 76 -1.74 14.83 4.13
CA LYS A 76 -1.13 16.04 4.72
C LYS A 76 -2.17 16.86 5.48
N TYR A 77 -1.72 17.62 6.47
CA TYR A 77 -2.55 18.63 7.12
C TYR A 77 -2.66 19.87 6.23
N GLN A 78 -3.89 20.31 5.94
CA GLN A 78 -4.17 21.51 5.16
C GLN A 78 -5.44 22.18 5.70
N GLY A 79 -5.31 23.37 6.30
CA GLY A 79 -6.45 24.18 6.76
C GLY A 79 -7.40 23.44 7.70
N GLY A 80 -6.85 22.74 8.71
CA GLY A 80 -7.65 21.93 9.64
C GLY A 80 -8.20 20.63 9.04
N HIS A 81 -7.81 20.24 7.83
CA HIS A 81 -8.23 18.96 7.24
C HIS A 81 -7.02 18.07 6.99
N VAL A 82 -7.20 16.76 7.10
CA VAL A 82 -6.22 15.78 6.61
C VAL A 82 -6.65 15.40 5.21
N VAL A 83 -5.96 15.95 4.21
CA VAL A 83 -6.31 15.76 2.80
C VAL A 83 -5.22 15.02 2.05
N CYS A 84 -5.60 14.28 1.01
CA CYS A 84 -4.63 13.64 0.14
C CYS A 84 -4.04 14.68 -0.82
N SER A 85 -2.71 14.75 -0.93
CA SER A 85 -2.05 15.69 -1.84
C SER A 85 -2.24 15.37 -3.33
N VAL A 86 -2.70 14.16 -3.65
CA VAL A 86 -2.79 13.66 -5.03
C VAL A 86 -4.24 13.64 -5.53
N CYS A 87 -5.18 13.13 -4.73
CA CYS A 87 -6.59 13.03 -5.10
C CYS A 87 -7.50 14.04 -4.39
N SER A 88 -6.97 14.89 -3.50
CA SER A 88 -7.72 15.89 -2.72
C SER A 88 -8.83 15.34 -1.81
N GLU A 89 -8.93 14.02 -1.66
CA GLU A 89 -9.86 13.37 -0.74
C GLU A 89 -9.59 13.83 0.70
N THR A 90 -10.65 14.00 1.49
CA THR A 90 -10.54 14.42 2.90
C THR A 90 -10.70 13.20 3.81
N LYS A 91 -9.64 12.87 4.55
CA LYS A 91 -9.64 11.79 5.54
C LYS A 91 -10.27 12.24 6.86
N HIS A 92 -9.81 13.35 7.42
CA HIS A 92 -10.28 13.88 8.70
C HIS A 92 -10.55 15.38 8.58
N LYS A 93 -11.56 15.86 9.32
CA LYS A 93 -11.87 17.29 9.47
C LYS A 93 -11.66 17.68 10.91
N LEU A 94 -10.57 18.38 11.18
CA LEU A 94 -10.08 18.72 12.51
C LEU A 94 -10.50 20.12 12.92
N VAL A 95 -11.02 20.21 14.13
CA VAL A 95 -11.38 21.46 14.80
C VAL A 95 -10.59 21.57 16.09
N TYR A 96 -10.13 22.78 16.41
CA TYR A 96 -9.48 23.06 17.70
C TYR A 96 -10.55 23.07 18.79
N THR A 97 -10.37 22.23 19.81
CA THR A 97 -11.28 22.18 20.97
C THR A 97 -10.85 23.16 22.06
N ILE A 98 -9.57 23.50 22.12
CA ILE A 98 -9.01 24.45 23.08
C ILE A 98 -8.15 25.46 22.32
N GLN A 99 -8.45 26.75 22.50
CA GLN A 99 -7.68 27.87 21.98
C GLN A 99 -6.96 28.58 23.15
N ASN A 100 -5.74 29.06 22.92
CA ASN A 100 -4.91 29.79 23.90
C ASN A 100 -4.48 29.00 25.16
N CYS A 101 -4.19 27.70 25.00
CA CYS A 101 -3.61 26.85 26.04
C CYS A 101 -2.27 26.29 25.54
N PRO A 102 -1.26 26.03 26.41
CA PRO A 102 -0.03 25.33 26.00
C PRO A 102 -0.29 23.94 25.38
N VAL A 103 -1.48 23.39 25.62
CA VAL A 103 -1.98 22.16 25.00
C VAL A 103 -2.76 22.51 23.74
N SER A 104 -2.35 21.96 22.60
CA SER A 104 -3.13 22.07 21.36
C SER A 104 -3.90 20.76 21.15
N GLU A 105 -5.22 20.81 21.34
CA GLU A 105 -6.10 19.67 21.16
C GLU A 105 -6.97 19.84 19.90
N LEU A 106 -6.94 18.82 19.05
CA LEU A 106 -7.71 18.71 17.83
C LEU A 106 -8.72 17.57 17.97
N CYS A 107 -9.96 17.82 17.57
CA CYS A 107 -11.00 16.79 17.46
C CYS A 107 -11.42 16.66 16.00
N CYS A 108 -11.55 15.42 15.51
CA CYS A 108 -12.11 15.19 14.18
C CYS A 108 -13.64 15.26 14.22
N GLU A 109 -14.29 16.13 13.47
CA GLU A 109 -15.77 16.20 13.44
C GLU A 109 -16.43 14.94 12.87
N ILE A 110 -15.69 14.14 12.09
CA ILE A 110 -16.22 12.96 11.38
C ILE A 110 -16.20 11.72 12.29
N CYS A 111 -15.02 11.39 12.83
CA CYS A 111 -14.85 10.23 13.73
C CYS A 111 -14.87 10.60 15.20
N GLY A 112 -14.79 11.88 15.55
CA GLY A 112 -14.75 12.41 16.91
C GLY A 112 -13.66 11.83 17.79
N LYS A 113 -12.57 11.33 17.17
CA LYS A 113 -11.31 11.05 17.83
C LYS A 113 -10.60 12.38 18.12
N VAL A 114 -9.85 12.40 19.22
CA VAL A 114 -9.04 13.54 19.65
C VAL A 114 -7.55 13.21 19.55
N GLY A 115 -6.74 14.20 19.22
CA GLY A 115 -5.29 14.10 19.13
C GLY A 115 -4.67 15.48 19.21
N GLY A 116 -3.41 15.58 19.62
CA GLY A 116 -2.81 16.87 19.88
C GLY A 116 -1.37 16.77 20.35
N THR A 117 -0.82 17.92 20.74
CA THR A 117 0.48 18.02 21.38
C THR A 117 0.33 18.64 22.76
N ASN A 118 0.95 18.00 23.76
CA ASN A 118 1.08 18.51 25.11
C ASN A 118 2.56 18.63 25.45
N ASP A 119 3.04 19.84 25.79
CA ASP A 119 4.45 20.10 26.08
C ASP A 119 5.41 19.56 24.99
N GLY A 120 5.02 19.69 23.72
CA GLY A 120 5.77 19.20 22.56
C GLY A 120 5.71 17.68 22.34
N THR A 121 4.99 16.94 23.18
CA THR A 121 4.78 15.49 23.04
C THR A 121 3.42 15.22 22.39
N ASP A 122 3.41 14.46 21.30
CA ASP A 122 2.17 14.01 20.66
C ASP A 122 1.38 13.08 21.59
N TYR A 123 0.06 13.28 21.69
CA TYR A 123 -0.85 12.38 22.39
C TYR A 123 -2.16 12.20 21.62
N GLY A 124 -2.85 11.09 21.87
CA GLY A 124 -4.11 10.76 21.20
C GLY A 124 -3.93 10.24 19.77
N CYS A 125 -4.88 10.58 18.89
CA CYS A 125 -4.99 10.05 17.53
C CYS A 125 -4.02 10.74 16.56
N ASP A 126 -3.19 9.94 15.86
CA ASP A 126 -2.44 10.41 14.70
C ASP A 126 -3.37 10.43 13.48
N PHE A 127 -3.96 11.59 13.18
CA PHE A 127 -4.93 11.73 12.10
C PHE A 127 -4.35 11.42 10.70
N ILE A 128 -3.02 11.46 10.51
CA ILE A 128 -2.38 11.05 9.25
C ILE A 128 -2.42 9.53 9.11
N LYS A 129 -2.09 8.80 10.17
CA LYS A 129 -1.98 7.33 10.14
C LYS A 129 -3.33 6.67 10.35
N GLU A 130 -4.07 7.08 11.37
CA GLU A 130 -5.31 6.41 11.77
C GLU A 130 -6.44 6.64 10.76
N PRO A 131 -7.18 5.58 10.38
CA PRO A 131 -8.35 5.72 9.52
C PRO A 131 -9.44 6.51 10.24
N CYS A 132 -10.18 7.32 9.46
CA CYS A 132 -11.37 7.99 9.95
C CYS A 132 -12.52 7.00 9.92
N LEU A 133 -12.92 6.51 11.10
CA LEU A 133 -14.08 5.65 11.27
C LEU A 133 -15.23 6.52 11.81
N PRO A 134 -16.32 6.72 11.07
CA PRO A 134 -17.43 7.55 11.54
C PRO A 134 -17.94 6.99 12.88
N LYS A 135 -18.31 7.88 13.80
CA LYS A 135 -18.98 7.46 15.04
C LYS A 135 -20.27 6.74 14.63
N ASN A 136 -20.38 5.46 14.93
CA ASN A 136 -21.63 4.71 14.74
C ASN A 136 -22.74 5.46 15.49
N GLY A 137 -23.62 6.15 14.76
CA GLY A 137 -24.78 6.84 15.32
C GLY A 137 -24.83 8.33 15.06
N ALA A 138 -25.20 8.72 13.83
CA ALA A 138 -25.99 9.91 13.58
C ALA A 138 -26.75 9.75 12.25
N LYS A 139 -27.72 8.81 12.23
CA LYS A 139 -28.87 8.98 11.35
C LYS A 139 -29.58 10.24 11.84
N LYS A 140 -29.57 11.31 11.04
CA LYS A 140 -30.67 12.27 11.02
C LYS A 140 -31.70 11.77 10.03
#